data_AF-B6BIT8-F1
#
_entry.id   AF-B6BIT8-F1
#
_cell.length_a   1.000
_cell.length_b   1.000
_cell.length_c   1.000
_cell.angle_alpha   90.00
_cell.angle_beta   90.00
_cell.angle_gamma   90.00
#
_symmetry.space_group_name_H-M   'P 1'
#
loop_
_entity.id
_entity.type
_entity.pdbx_description
1 polymer ?
#
loop_
_entity_poly.entity_id
_entity_poly.type
_entity_poly.pdbx_seq_one_letter_code
_entity_poly.pdbx_strand_id
1 'polypeptide(L)'
;MSSALDRLKNLTNKISSYETARKENLNILKKLYTQTGIDKKVENFSDLFDFKAINLSGASLLSESLGEIKKGKYLQVLAISYDKNAAQKSKNTSLAYFGKVENVDSALKDIVVEFIIRYRFEKSFITLENYYDMIGTFSTNE
;
A
#
# COMPACT_ATOMS: atom_id res chain seq x y z
N MET A 1 -27.06 3.67 32.09
CA MET A 1 -26.80 4.35 30.81
C MET A 1 -27.18 3.40 29.68
N SER A 2 -27.83 3.91 28.64
CA SER A 2 -28.39 3.09 27.56
C SER A 2 -27.27 2.44 26.73
N SER A 3 -27.25 1.12 26.66
CA SER A 3 -26.25 0.36 25.87
C SER A 3 -26.22 0.76 24.39
N ALA A 4 -27.31 1.34 23.87
CA ALA A 4 -27.38 1.88 22.52
C ALA A 4 -26.55 3.16 22.35
N LEU A 5 -26.53 4.02 23.38
CA LEU A 5 -25.81 5.30 23.33
C LEU A 5 -24.29 5.06 23.42
N ASP A 6 -23.86 4.08 24.21
CA ASP A 6 -22.44 3.68 24.29
C ASP A 6 -21.97 2.99 23.00
N ARG A 7 -22.83 2.17 22.37
CA ARG A 7 -22.57 1.61 21.03
C ARG A 7 -22.41 2.70 19.99
N LEU A 8 -23.28 3.71 19.99
CA LEU A 8 -23.21 4.83 19.06
C LEU A 8 -21.89 5.60 19.21
N LYS A 9 -21.50 5.94 20.46
CA LYS A 9 -20.22 6.60 20.74
C LYS A 9 -19.03 5.79 20.23
N ASN A 10 -19.01 4.48 20.48
CA ASN A 10 -17.95 3.59 20.02
C ASN A 10 -17.86 3.51 18.49
N LEU A 11 -19.00 3.50 17.79
CA LEU A 11 -19.02 3.55 16.33
C LEU A 11 -18.48 4.88 15.81
N THR A 12 -18.94 6.01 16.36
CA THR A 12 -18.47 7.34 15.95
C THR A 12 -16.95 7.49 16.15
N ASN A 13 -16.43 7.02 17.29
CA ASN A 13 -14.99 7.07 17.55
C ASN A 13 -14.18 6.23 16.56
N LYS A 14 -14.67 5.03 16.21
CA LYS A 14 -14.04 4.17 15.19
C LYS A 14 -14.07 4.78 13.79
N ILE A 15 -15.16 5.47 13.43
CA ILE A 15 -15.28 6.14 12.13
C ILE A 15 -14.31 7.33 12.08
N SER A 16 -14.31 8.17 13.10
CA SER A 16 -13.44 9.34 13.18
C SER A 16 -11.96 8.98 13.14
N SER A 17 -11.54 7.93 13.86
CA SER A 17 -10.16 7.45 13.80
C SER A 17 -9.79 6.91 12.42
N TYR A 18 -10.69 6.18 11.77
CA TYR A 18 -10.47 5.66 10.42
C TYR A 18 -10.35 6.77 9.37
N GLU A 19 -11.21 7.78 9.40
CA GLU A 19 -11.16 8.93 8.48
C GLU A 19 -9.86 9.73 8.65
N THR A 20 -9.44 9.95 9.89
CA THR A 20 -8.16 10.62 10.21
C THR A 20 -6.99 9.83 9.64
N ALA A 21 -6.95 8.52 9.88
CA ALA A 21 -5.91 7.63 9.38
C ALA A 21 -5.82 7.65 7.85
N ARG A 22 -6.96 7.65 7.14
CA ARG A 22 -6.99 7.73 5.67
C ARG A 22 -6.46 9.06 5.15
N LYS A 23 -6.84 10.17 5.78
CA LYS A 23 -6.38 11.50 5.37
C LYS A 23 -4.86 11.62 5.48
N GLU A 24 -4.29 11.16 6.59
CA GLU A 24 -2.84 11.12 6.80
C GLU A 24 -2.17 10.17 5.81
N ASN A 25 -2.74 8.97 5.64
CA ASN A 25 -2.22 7.96 4.75
C ASN A 25 -2.15 8.45 3.29
N LEU A 26 -3.19 9.10 2.77
CA LEU A 26 -3.21 9.66 1.42
C LEU A 26 -2.08 10.68 1.20
N ASN A 27 -1.82 11.53 2.19
CA ASN A 27 -0.74 12.53 2.09
C ASN A 27 0.63 11.85 1.97
N ILE A 28 0.88 10.81 2.76
CA ILE A 28 2.17 10.09 2.72
C ILE A 28 2.25 9.22 1.46
N LEU A 29 1.18 8.52 1.10
CA LEU A 29 1.10 7.72 -0.12
C LEU A 29 1.41 8.56 -1.37
N LYS A 30 0.93 9.81 -1.43
CA LYS A 30 1.25 10.74 -2.52
C LYS A 30 2.74 11.09 -2.59
N LYS A 31 3.43 11.23 -1.45
CA LYS A 31 4.89 11.45 -1.43
C LYS A 31 5.64 10.20 -1.92
N LEU A 32 5.27 9.03 -1.41
CA LEU A 32 5.88 7.74 -1.79
C LEU A 32 5.65 7.42 -3.28
N TYR A 33 4.49 7.76 -3.83
CA TYR A 33 4.18 7.64 -5.26
C TYR A 33 5.24 8.33 -6.15
N THR A 34 5.66 9.54 -5.77
CA THR A 34 6.72 10.26 -6.48
C THR A 34 8.11 9.69 -6.18
N GLN A 35 8.40 9.34 -4.91
CA GLN A 35 9.70 8.79 -4.52
C GLN A 35 10.00 7.43 -5.17
N THR A 36 8.99 6.59 -5.35
CA THR A 36 9.10 5.29 -6.04
C THR A 36 9.21 5.44 -7.56
N GLY A 37 9.01 6.64 -8.10
CA GLY A 37 9.05 6.91 -9.54
C GLY A 37 7.85 6.37 -10.32
N ILE A 38 6.76 6.00 -9.63
CA ILE A 38 5.55 5.46 -10.27
C ILE A 38 4.82 6.54 -11.07
N ASP A 39 4.96 7.80 -10.65
CA ASP A 39 4.50 9.01 -11.33
C ASP A 39 4.97 9.11 -12.79
N LYS A 40 6.11 8.51 -13.11
CA LYS A 40 6.63 8.48 -14.49
C LYS A 40 5.84 7.58 -15.43
N LYS A 41 4.98 6.71 -14.90
CA LYS A 41 4.19 5.73 -15.68
C LYS A 41 2.70 5.87 -15.49
N VAL A 42 2.27 6.32 -14.32
CA VAL A 42 0.89 6.67 -13.99
C VAL A 42 0.96 8.13 -13.62
N GLU A 43 0.60 9.05 -14.51
CA GLU A 43 0.90 10.48 -14.33
C GLU A 43 0.06 11.15 -13.24
N ASN A 44 -1.22 10.78 -13.13
CA ASN A 44 -2.10 11.30 -12.09
C ASN A 44 -2.18 10.34 -10.91
N PHE A 45 -2.02 10.87 -9.71
CA PHE A 45 -2.12 10.08 -8.48
C PHE A 45 -3.47 9.38 -8.32
N SER A 46 -4.56 9.99 -8.78
CA SER A 46 -5.91 9.40 -8.76
C SER A 46 -5.99 8.08 -9.53
N ASP A 47 -5.25 7.97 -10.62
CA ASP A 47 -5.34 6.85 -11.57
C ASP A 47 -4.74 5.58 -10.95
N LEU A 48 -3.94 5.70 -9.88
CA LEU A 48 -3.53 4.55 -9.07
C LEU A 48 -4.72 3.74 -8.56
N PHE A 49 -5.82 4.42 -8.24
CA PHE A 49 -6.98 3.77 -7.63
C PHE A 49 -7.89 3.06 -8.64
N ASP A 50 -7.69 3.30 -9.95
CA ASP A 50 -8.37 2.59 -11.03
C ASP A 50 -7.86 1.15 -11.18
N PHE A 51 -6.63 0.88 -10.73
CA PHE A 51 -6.13 -0.48 -10.66
C PHE A 51 -6.95 -1.30 -9.67
N LYS A 52 -7.25 -2.54 -10.07
CA LYS A 52 -7.90 -3.52 -9.19
C LYS A 52 -7.04 -3.81 -7.98
N ALA A 53 -5.75 -3.99 -8.19
CA ALA A 53 -4.77 -4.22 -7.12
C ALA A 53 -3.37 -3.79 -7.56
N ILE A 54 -2.52 -3.50 -6.58
CA ILE A 54 -1.07 -3.30 -6.77
C ILE A 54 -0.36 -4.23 -5.79
N ASN A 55 0.64 -4.96 -6.29
CA ASN A 55 1.40 -5.95 -5.55
C ASN A 55 2.91 -5.72 -5.68
N LEU A 56 3.65 -6.33 -4.77
CA LEU A 56 5.11 -6.30 -4.73
C LEU A 56 5.71 -7.67 -5.02
N SER A 57 6.67 -7.72 -5.91
CA SER A 57 7.64 -8.80 -6.03
C SER A 57 8.93 -8.42 -5.31
N GLY A 58 9.70 -9.41 -4.85
CA GLY A 58 11.03 -9.19 -4.26
C GLY A 58 11.06 -9.08 -2.74
N ALA A 59 9.99 -8.58 -2.10
CA ALA A 59 9.89 -8.53 -0.65
C ALA A 59 8.58 -9.16 -0.14
N SER A 60 8.55 -9.54 1.14
CA SER A 60 7.34 -9.99 1.83
C SER A 60 6.46 -8.81 2.26
N LEU A 61 5.15 -9.05 2.25
CA LEU A 61 4.09 -8.12 2.68
C LEU A 61 3.22 -8.74 3.79
N LEU A 62 3.70 -9.83 4.40
CA LEU A 62 3.09 -10.46 5.56
C LEU A 62 3.56 -9.71 6.81
N SER A 63 2.72 -9.53 7.83
CA SER A 63 3.06 -8.75 9.02
C SER A 63 4.30 -9.31 9.73
N GLU A 64 4.41 -10.63 9.83
CA GLU A 64 5.47 -11.35 10.55
C GLU A 64 6.84 -11.33 9.85
N SER A 65 6.87 -11.01 8.55
CA SER A 65 8.09 -11.00 7.73
C SER A 65 8.18 -9.75 6.87
N LEU A 66 7.53 -8.65 7.28
CA LEU A 66 7.36 -7.47 6.44
C LEU A 66 8.71 -6.95 5.93
N GLY A 67 8.83 -6.80 4.61
CA GLY A 67 10.07 -6.33 3.98
C GLY A 67 11.22 -7.36 3.91
N GLU A 68 11.00 -8.61 4.36
CA GLU A 68 11.98 -9.69 4.20
C GLU A 68 12.23 -9.97 2.71
N ILE A 69 13.50 -10.11 2.35
CA ILE A 69 13.96 -10.28 0.98
C ILE A 69 13.66 -11.69 0.47
N LYS A 70 12.99 -11.76 -0.68
CA LYS A 70 12.81 -13.00 -1.44
C LYS A 70 13.99 -13.17 -2.41
N LYS A 71 15.02 -13.92 -1.99
CA LYS A 71 16.26 -14.12 -2.77
C LYS A 71 16.01 -14.57 -4.21
N GLY A 72 16.84 -14.10 -5.14
CA GLY A 72 16.72 -14.40 -6.56
C GLY A 72 15.53 -13.75 -7.27
N LYS A 73 14.76 -12.88 -6.59
CA LYS A 73 13.67 -12.11 -7.20
C LYS A 73 14.08 -10.67 -7.50
N TYR A 74 13.24 -10.01 -8.29
CA TYR A 74 13.34 -8.57 -8.56
C TYR A 74 12.39 -7.81 -7.65
N LEU A 75 12.86 -6.68 -7.11
CA LEU A 75 11.98 -5.73 -6.45
C LEU A 75 11.19 -4.99 -7.54
N GLN A 76 9.89 -5.26 -7.60
CA GLN A 76 9.05 -4.77 -8.69
C GLN A 76 7.62 -4.54 -8.22
N VAL A 77 7.07 -3.37 -8.58
CA VAL A 77 5.67 -3.02 -8.34
C VAL A 77 4.85 -3.41 -9.57
N LEU A 78 3.80 -4.20 -9.34
CA LEU A 78 2.95 -4.76 -10.38
C LEU A 78 1.49 -4.36 -10.11
N ALA A 79 0.87 -3.68 -11.06
CA ALA A 79 -0.55 -3.37 -11.04
C ALA A 79 -1.36 -4.39 -11.83
N ILE A 80 -2.57 -4.67 -11.35
CA ILE A 80 -3.57 -5.49 -12.01
C ILE A 80 -4.71 -4.58 -12.44
N SER A 81 -4.90 -4.42 -13.74
CA SER A 81 -6.11 -3.80 -14.29
C SER A 81 -7.14 -4.87 -14.66
N TYR A 82 -8.41 -4.48 -14.70
CA TYR A 82 -9.51 -5.37 -15.10
C TYR A 82 -10.31 -4.72 -16.22
N ASP A 83 -10.38 -5.41 -17.36
CA ASP A 83 -11.21 -5.03 -18.49
C ASP A 83 -12.25 -6.11 -18.74
N LYS A 84 -13.54 -5.77 -18.58
CA LYS A 84 -14.66 -6.71 -18.77
C LYS A 84 -14.81 -7.15 -20.22
N ASN A 85 -14.35 -6.34 -21.16
CA ASN A 85 -14.57 -6.49 -22.59
C ASN A 85 -13.37 -7.13 -23.32
N ALA A 86 -12.21 -7.24 -22.65
CA ALA A 86 -11.04 -7.90 -23.20
C ALA A 86 -11.14 -9.44 -23.13
N ALA A 87 -10.53 -10.12 -24.10
CA ALA A 87 -10.41 -11.58 -24.12
C ALA A 87 -9.67 -12.10 -22.87
N GLN A 88 -8.61 -11.41 -22.46
CA GLN A 88 -7.96 -11.60 -21.16
C GLN A 88 -8.40 -10.47 -20.21
N LYS A 89 -9.30 -10.81 -19.27
CA LYS A 89 -9.94 -9.81 -18.41
C LYS A 89 -9.01 -9.14 -17.40
N SER A 90 -7.88 -9.78 -17.06
CA SER A 90 -6.89 -9.21 -16.14
C SER A 90 -5.55 -9.02 -16.82
N LYS A 91 -4.97 -7.83 -16.67
CA LYS A 91 -3.65 -7.52 -17.22
C LYS A 91 -2.72 -7.07 -16.10
N ASN A 92 -1.54 -7.68 -16.06
CA ASN A 92 -0.45 -7.24 -15.18
C ASN A 92 0.38 -6.17 -15.90
N THR A 93 0.61 -5.05 -15.22
CA THR A 93 1.45 -3.96 -15.71
C THR A 93 2.50 -3.65 -14.66
N SER A 94 3.79 -3.70 -15.02
CA SER A 94 4.85 -3.23 -14.11
C SER A 94 4.78 -1.72 -13.99
N LEU A 95 4.61 -1.21 -12.77
CA LEU A 95 4.62 0.23 -12.49
C LEU A 95 6.03 0.75 -12.25
N ALA A 96 6.84 -0.01 -11.53
CA ALA A 96 8.25 0.31 -11.25
C ALA A 96 9.08 -0.96 -11.12
N TYR A 97 10.35 -0.89 -11.52
CA TYR A 97 11.33 -1.97 -11.45
C TYR A 97 12.64 -1.41 -10.88
N PHE A 98 13.15 -2.05 -9.83
CA PHE A 98 14.31 -1.55 -9.08
C PHE A 98 15.54 -2.46 -9.18
N GLY A 99 15.47 -3.55 -9.94
CA GLY A 99 16.56 -4.53 -10.05
C GLY A 99 16.40 -5.72 -9.11
N LYS A 100 17.47 -6.54 -9.02
CA LYS A 100 17.50 -7.71 -8.12
C LYS A 100 17.41 -7.19 -6.69
N VAL A 101 16.45 -7.70 -5.91
CA VAL A 101 16.14 -7.16 -4.58
C VAL A 101 17.36 -7.21 -3.64
N GLU A 102 18.24 -8.19 -3.81
CA GLU A 102 19.48 -8.34 -3.02
C GLU A 102 20.49 -7.21 -3.24
N ASN A 103 20.35 -6.45 -4.34
CA ASN A 103 21.20 -5.32 -4.69
C ASN A 103 20.50 -3.97 -4.50
N VAL A 104 19.23 -3.96 -4.08
CA VAL A 104 18.48 -2.73 -3.85
C VAL A 104 18.84 -2.19 -2.48
N ASP A 105 19.11 -0.89 -2.41
CA ASP A 105 19.32 -0.17 -1.15
C ASP A 105 18.17 -0.44 -0.17
N SER A 106 18.50 -0.68 1.10
CA SER A 106 17.50 -1.06 2.11
C SER A 106 16.45 0.03 2.31
N ALA A 107 16.85 1.30 2.31
CA ALA A 107 15.92 2.41 2.48
C ALA A 107 14.98 2.53 1.28
N LEU A 108 15.49 2.37 0.04
CA LEU A 108 14.63 2.32 -1.15
C LEU A 108 13.65 1.14 -1.09
N LYS A 109 14.10 -0.04 -0.66
CA LYS A 109 13.24 -1.21 -0.48
C LYS A 109 12.14 -0.94 0.55
N ASP A 110 12.46 -0.31 1.67
CA ASP A 110 11.49 0.03 2.72
C ASP A 110 10.45 1.06 2.22
N ILE A 111 10.89 2.09 1.48
CA ILE A 111 10.00 3.06 0.79
C ILE A 111 9.00 2.34 -0.12
N VAL A 112 9.48 1.37 -0.92
CA VAL A 112 8.64 0.60 -1.86
C VAL A 112 7.66 -0.30 -1.09
N VAL A 113 8.08 -0.93 0.01
CA VAL A 113 7.20 -1.76 0.84
C VAL A 113 6.11 -0.90 1.48
N GLU A 114 6.49 0.22 2.09
CA GLU A 114 5.57 1.16 2.72
C GLU A 114 4.53 1.67 1.72
N PHE A 115 4.95 2.05 0.51
CA PHE A 115 4.05 2.46 -0.56
C PHE A 115 2.93 1.44 -0.79
N ILE A 116 3.26 0.15 -0.81
CA ILE A 116 2.30 -0.93 -1.06
C ILE A 116 1.34 -1.11 0.11
N ILE A 117 1.82 -1.03 1.35
CA ILE A 117 0.96 -1.12 2.54
C ILE A 117 -0.03 0.03 2.58
N ARG A 118 0.45 1.25 2.35
CA ARG A 118 -0.39 2.46 2.31
C ARG A 118 -1.43 2.42 1.19
N TYR A 119 -1.05 1.96 0.00
CA TYR A 119 -2.00 1.73 -1.10
C TYR A 119 -3.07 0.69 -0.74
N ARG A 120 -2.67 -0.44 -0.12
CA ARG A 120 -3.59 -1.49 0.31
C ARG A 120 -4.59 -1.01 1.35
N PHE A 121 -4.18 -0.12 2.25
CA PHE A 121 -5.09 0.51 3.21
C PHE A 121 -6.16 1.36 2.50
N GLU A 122 -5.77 2.18 1.52
CA GLU A 122 -6.73 2.98 0.75
C GLU A 122 -7.72 2.13 -0.07
N LYS A 123 -7.25 0.99 -0.59
CA LYS A 123 -8.12 0.02 -1.30
C LYS A 123 -8.93 -0.87 -0.35
N SER A 124 -8.83 -0.65 0.97
CA SER A 124 -9.51 -1.43 2.00
C SER A 124 -9.15 -2.93 1.98
N PHE A 125 -7.93 -3.25 1.55
CA PHE A 125 -7.40 -4.64 1.55
C PHE A 125 -6.82 -5.07 2.89
N ILE A 126 -6.60 -4.12 3.80
CA ILE A 126 -6.16 -4.36 5.17
C ILE A 126 -7.01 -3.56 6.14
N THR A 127 -7.17 -4.08 7.35
CA THR A 127 -7.90 -3.41 8.45
C THR A 127 -7.05 -2.26 9.01
N LEU A 128 -7.69 -1.35 9.76
CA LEU A 128 -6.99 -0.26 10.46
C LEU A 128 -5.93 -0.78 11.45
N GLU A 129 -6.26 -1.86 12.17
CA GLU A 129 -5.35 -2.52 13.12
C GLU A 129 -4.12 -3.08 12.41
N ASN A 130 -4.32 -3.92 11.40
CA ASN A 130 -3.20 -4.48 10.61
C ASN A 130 -2.38 -3.40 9.92
N TYR A 131 -3.02 -2.31 9.48
CA TYR A 131 -2.34 -1.17 8.89
C TYR A 131 -1.39 -0.51 9.90
N TYR A 132 -1.85 -0.25 11.13
CA TYR A 132 -1.00 0.33 12.17
C TYR A 132 0.14 -0.59 12.59
N ASP A 133 -0.12 -1.90 12.71
CA ASP A 133 0.91 -2.90 13.00
C ASP A 133 2.01 -2.90 11.93
N MET A 134 1.61 -2.84 10.66
CA MET A 134 2.54 -2.88 9.53
C MET A 134 3.31 -1.56 9.34
N ILE A 135 2.67 -0.40 9.49
CA ILE A 135 3.38 0.89 9.29
C ILE A 135 4.26 1.27 10.48
N GLY A 136 3.97 0.75 11.68
CA GLY A 136 4.79 0.98 12.88
C GLY A 136 6.24 0.55 12.71
N THR A 137 6.55 -0.34 11.76
CA THR A 137 7.92 -0.74 11.42
C THR A 137 8.71 0.31 10.64
N PHE A 138 8.04 1.28 10.01
CA PHE A 138 8.66 2.32 9.17
C PHE A 138 8.69 3.69 9.86
N SER A 139 7.78 3.94 10.81
CA SER A 139 7.62 5.22 11.52
C SER A 139 8.74 5.54 12.55
N THR A 140 9.88 4.84 12.51
CA THR A 140 11.00 5.02 13.46
C THR A 140 12.10 5.98 12.99
N ASN A 141 11.92 6.65 11.85
CA ASN A 141 12.93 7.57 11.28
C ASN A 141 12.37 8.99 11.01
N GLU A 142 11.67 9.59 11.98
CA GLU A 142 11.53 11.05 12.08
C GLU A 142 12.60 11.65 12.99
#